data_AF-A0A7I7JKE9-F1
#
_entry.id   AF-A0A7I7JKE9-F1
#
_cell.length_a   1.000
_cell.length_b   1.000
_cell.length_c   1.000
_cell.angle_alpha   90.00
_cell.angle_beta   90.00
_cell.angle_gamma   90.00
#
_symmetry.space_group_name_H-M   'P 1'
#
loop_
_entity.id
_entity.type
_entity.pdbx_description
1 polymer ?
#
loop_
_entity_poly.entity_id
_entity_poly.type
_entity_poly.pdbx_seq_one_letter_code
_entity_poly.pdbx_strand_id
1 'polypeptide(L)'
;MHVDPQALRTGANVSDDAGGHARNGAQRLGSAGVAAGIFGDFDDAHSFHAALGSAKDGHRDALQGHHQNLTGIAENVRTAATAFTRMDNDNAEQLRDVIGPGPGP
;
A
#
# COMPACT_ATOMS: atom_id res chain seq x y z
N MET A 1 18.35 -13.75 -14.00
CA MET A 1 17.28 -12.89 -13.48
C MET A 1 17.92 -11.58 -13.04
N HIS A 2 17.39 -10.42 -13.44
CA HIS A 2 17.89 -9.11 -13.00
C HIS A 2 16.80 -8.45 -12.18
N VAL A 3 17.12 -8.07 -10.95
CA VAL A 3 16.22 -7.37 -10.04
C VAL A 3 16.92 -6.09 -9.63
N ASP A 4 16.21 -4.97 -9.66
CA ASP A 4 16.70 -3.68 -9.16
C ASP A 4 16.11 -3.43 -7.76
N PRO A 5 16.92 -3.58 -6.69
CA PRO A 5 16.46 -3.35 -5.33
C PRO A 5 16.05 -1.89 -5.05
N GLN A 6 16.50 -0.92 -5.84
CA GLN A 6 16.06 0.48 -5.71
C GLN A 6 14.70 0.68 -6.35
N ALA A 7 14.45 0.11 -7.52
CA ALA A 7 13.11 0.11 -8.12
C ALA A 7 12.08 -0.54 -7.18
N LEU A 8 12.44 -1.65 -6.52
CA LEU A 8 11.59 -2.27 -5.50
C LEU A 8 11.30 -1.30 -4.33
N ARG A 9 12.31 -0.63 -3.78
CA ARG A 9 12.12 0.35 -2.69
C ARG A 9 11.21 1.51 -3.11
N THR A 10 11.36 2.01 -4.34
CA THR A 10 10.48 3.04 -4.91
C THR A 10 9.04 2.52 -5.00
N GLY A 11 8.84 1.31 -5.54
CA GLY A 11 7.51 0.70 -5.62
C GLY A 11 6.86 0.47 -4.25
N ALA A 12 7.66 0.10 -3.24
CA ALA A 12 7.19 -0.03 -1.87
C ALA A 12 6.69 1.30 -1.31
N ASN A 13 7.44 2.39 -1.50
CA ASN A 13 7.03 3.71 -1.02
C ASN A 13 5.77 4.22 -1.72
N VAL A 14 5.65 4.03 -3.04
CA VAL A 14 4.44 4.39 -3.79
C VAL A 14 3.23 3.59 -3.30
N SER A 15 3.41 2.30 -3.01
CA SER A 15 2.34 1.45 -2.47
C SER A 15 1.91 1.91 -1.07
N ASP A 16 2.87 2.25 -0.21
CA ASP A 16 2.61 2.75 1.14
C ASP A 16 1.84 4.10 1.11
N ASP A 17 2.26 5.04 0.26
CA ASP A 17 1.58 6.32 0.05
C ASP A 17 0.15 6.12 -0.46
N ALA A 18 -0.05 5.26 -1.45
CA ALA A 18 -1.38 4.92 -1.95
C ALA A 18 -2.25 4.28 -0.86
N GLY A 19 -1.66 3.41 -0.03
CA GLY A 19 -2.31 2.85 1.16
C GLY A 19 -2.71 3.93 2.16
N GLY A 20 -1.85 4.93 2.38
CA GLY A 20 -2.13 6.10 3.22
C GLY A 20 -3.30 6.93 2.69
N HIS A 21 -3.37 7.17 1.38
CA HIS A 21 -4.50 7.84 0.73
C HIS A 21 -5.80 7.05 0.90
N ALA A 22 -5.75 5.72 0.74
CA ALA A 22 -6.92 4.86 0.96
C ALA A 22 -7.43 4.95 2.40
N ARG A 23 -6.53 4.89 3.39
CA ARG A 23 -6.87 5.09 4.81
C ARG A 23 -7.50 6.46 5.08
N ASN A 24 -6.93 7.52 4.53
CA ASN A 24 -7.47 8.87 4.66
C ASN A 24 -8.88 8.98 4.05
N GLY A 25 -9.10 8.36 2.89
CA GLY A 25 -10.42 8.27 2.27
C GLY A 25 -11.43 7.52 3.13
N ALA A 26 -11.04 6.36 3.69
CA ALA A 26 -11.89 5.59 4.60
C ALA A 26 -12.27 6.40 5.85
N GLN A 27 -11.32 7.12 6.44
CA GLN A 27 -11.58 7.99 7.60
C GLN A 27 -12.56 9.11 7.26
N ARG A 28 -12.40 9.75 6.10
CA ARG A 28 -13.32 10.79 5.61
C ARG A 28 -14.74 10.27 5.38
N LEU A 29 -14.88 9.08 4.78
CA LEU A 29 -16.20 8.46 4.62
C LEU A 29 -16.80 8.01 5.96
N GLY A 30 -15.96 7.55 6.89
CA GLY A 30 -16.38 7.20 8.25
C GLY A 30 -16.92 8.41 9.03
N SER A 31 -16.30 9.58 8.86
CA SER A 31 -16.74 10.82 9.52
C SER A 31 -17.85 11.56 8.76
N ALA A 32 -18.01 11.30 7.46
CA ALA A 32 -19.12 11.83 6.66
C ALA A 32 -20.44 11.17 7.11
N GLY A 33 -21.11 11.77 8.08
CA GLY A 33 -22.50 11.44 8.43
C GLY A 33 -23.47 12.21 7.55
N VAL A 34 -24.46 11.52 6.99
CA VAL A 34 -25.62 12.17 6.38
C VAL A 34 -26.69 12.28 7.46
N ALA A 35 -27.00 13.51 7.88
CA ALA A 35 -28.00 13.76 8.91
C ALA A 35 -29.35 13.13 8.51
N ALA A 36 -29.97 12.42 9.44
CA ALA A 36 -31.31 11.87 9.23
C ALA A 36 -32.29 13.01 8.89
N GLY A 37 -33.21 12.75 7.97
CA GLY A 37 -34.23 13.72 7.55
C GLY A 37 -33.74 14.84 6.62
N ILE A 38 -32.46 14.89 6.23
CA ILE A 38 -31.97 15.90 5.26
C ILE A 38 -32.66 15.79 3.89
N PHE A 39 -33.16 14.60 3.56
CA PHE A 39 -33.90 14.33 2.33
C PHE A 39 -35.42 14.51 2.46
N GLY A 40 -35.90 14.86 3.67
CA GLY A 40 -37.32 14.93 4.02
C GLY A 40 -37.80 13.72 4.83
N ASP A 41 -39.09 13.75 5.19
CA ASP A 41 -39.76 12.71 5.97
C ASP A 41 -40.87 12.06 5.13
N PHE A 42 -40.44 11.18 4.23
CA PHE A 42 -41.30 10.37 3.37
C PHE A 42 -40.56 9.07 3.00
N ASP A 43 -41.29 8.05 2.60
CA ASP A 43 -40.74 6.69 2.44
C ASP A 43 -39.54 6.62 1.47
N ASP A 44 -39.58 7.36 0.36
CA ASP A 44 -38.47 7.42 -0.59
C ASP A 44 -37.23 8.14 -0.01
N ALA A 45 -37.41 9.15 0.86
CA ALA A 45 -36.30 9.83 1.52
C ALA A 45 -35.56 8.88 2.49
N HIS A 46 -36.31 8.08 3.24
CA HIS A 46 -35.75 7.06 4.15
C HIS A 46 -35.02 5.96 3.36
N SER A 47 -35.61 5.51 2.25
CA SER A 47 -35.00 4.53 1.35
C SER A 47 -33.70 5.04 0.75
N PHE A 48 -33.68 6.30 0.30
CA PHE A 48 -32.48 6.94 -0.23
C PHE A 48 -31.39 7.12 0.84
N HIS A 49 -31.76 7.57 2.05
CA HIS A 49 -30.82 7.69 3.17
C HIS A 49 -30.14 6.35 3.49
N ALA A 50 -30.92 5.26 3.56
CA ALA A 50 -30.40 3.93 3.81
C ALA A 50 -29.47 3.44 2.69
N ALA A 51 -29.86 3.63 1.43
CA ALA A 51 -29.04 3.26 0.27
C ALA A 51 -27.71 4.03 0.25
N LEU A 52 -27.75 5.34 0.51
CA LEU A 52 -26.58 6.20 0.57
C LEU A 52 -25.65 5.80 1.74
N GLY A 53 -26.22 5.50 2.92
CA GLY A 53 -25.48 5.00 4.08
C GLY A 53 -24.75 3.69 3.77
N SER A 54 -25.46 2.73 3.16
CA SER A 54 -24.89 1.44 2.75
C SER A 54 -23.77 1.60 1.73
N ALA A 55 -23.97 2.42 0.70
CA ALA A 55 -22.95 2.70 -0.30
C ALA A 55 -21.69 3.35 0.32
N LYS A 56 -21.90 4.31 1.24
CA LYS A 56 -20.81 4.96 1.97
C LYS A 56 -19.99 3.96 2.80
N ASP A 57 -20.66 3.12 3.56
CA ASP A 57 -20.00 2.11 4.40
C ASP A 57 -19.29 1.06 3.54
N GLY A 58 -19.89 0.63 2.42
CA GLY A 58 -19.25 -0.24 1.44
C GLY A 58 -17.95 0.37 0.86
N HIS A 59 -17.98 1.65 0.49
CA HIS A 59 -16.76 2.34 0.01
C HIS A 59 -15.71 2.53 1.12
N ARG A 60 -16.13 2.81 2.35
CA ARG A 60 -15.23 2.88 3.50
C ARG A 60 -14.49 1.56 3.69
N ASP A 61 -15.20 0.45 3.67
CA ASP A 61 -14.64 -0.88 3.92
C ASP A 61 -13.71 -1.30 2.76
N ALA A 62 -14.08 -1.00 1.51
CA ALA A 62 -13.21 -1.22 0.35
C ALA A 62 -11.89 -0.44 0.47
N LEU A 63 -11.94 0.83 0.89
CA LEU A 63 -10.75 1.65 1.11
C LEU A 63 -9.87 1.14 2.26
N GLN A 64 -10.47 0.60 3.33
CA GLN A 64 -9.72 -0.08 4.39
C GLN A 64 -9.00 -1.33 3.86
N GLY A 65 -9.68 -2.13 3.02
CA GLY A 65 -9.06 -3.27 2.36
C GLY A 65 -7.90 -2.87 1.44
N HIS A 66 -8.05 -1.79 0.67
CA HIS A 66 -6.96 -1.25 -0.16
C HIS A 66 -5.77 -0.80 0.69
N HIS A 67 -6.01 -0.11 1.81
CA HIS A 67 -4.94 0.27 2.73
C HIS A 67 -4.15 -0.94 3.22
N GLN A 68 -4.83 -1.98 3.70
CA GLN A 68 -4.18 -3.20 4.21
C GLN A 68 -3.37 -3.91 3.11
N ASN A 69 -3.95 -4.07 1.92
CA ASN A 69 -3.27 -4.75 0.82
C ASN A 69 -2.03 -3.98 0.35
N LEU A 70 -2.15 -2.65 0.18
CA LEU A 70 -1.06 -1.83 -0.34
C LEU A 70 0.09 -1.69 0.66
N THR A 71 -0.20 -1.55 1.96
CA THR A 71 0.83 -1.56 3.01
C THR A 71 1.51 -2.92 3.13
N GLY A 72 0.75 -4.02 3.06
CA GLY A 72 1.32 -5.37 3.02
C GLY A 72 2.21 -5.62 1.78
N ILE A 73 1.81 -5.11 0.61
CA ILE A 73 2.66 -5.14 -0.60
C ILE A 73 3.95 -4.33 -0.38
N ALA A 74 3.84 -3.13 0.20
CA ALA A 74 5.01 -2.30 0.50
C ALA A 74 6.01 -3.01 1.40
N GLU A 75 5.53 -3.67 2.47
CA GLU A 75 6.36 -4.45 3.40
C GLU A 75 7.05 -5.63 2.70
N ASN A 76 6.30 -6.40 1.91
CA ASN A 76 6.83 -7.54 1.18
C ASN A 76 7.91 -7.12 0.18
N VAL A 77 7.67 -6.04 -0.57
CA VAL A 77 8.61 -5.52 -1.57
C VAL A 77 9.86 -4.94 -0.90
N ARG A 78 9.73 -4.25 0.24
CA ARG A 78 10.88 -3.74 1.02
C ARG A 78 11.73 -4.88 1.60
N THR A 79 11.07 -5.97 2.01
CA THR A 79 11.74 -7.21 2.44
C THR A 79 12.52 -7.84 1.29
N ALA A 80 11.89 -7.97 0.11
CA ALA A 80 12.55 -8.48 -1.09
C ALA A 80 13.75 -7.61 -1.48
N ALA A 81 13.61 -6.28 -1.49
CA ALA A 81 14.71 -5.36 -1.79
C ALA A 81 15.91 -5.55 -0.85
N THR A 82 15.65 -5.74 0.45
CA THR A 82 16.70 -6.03 1.44
C THR A 82 17.39 -7.36 1.16
N ALA A 83 16.61 -8.40 0.85
CA ALA A 83 17.15 -9.72 0.53
C ALA A 83 18.03 -9.71 -0.73
N PHE A 84 17.59 -9.04 -1.80
CA PHE A 84 18.38 -8.91 -3.02
C PHE A 84 19.67 -8.09 -2.80
N THR A 85 19.60 -6.97 -2.07
CA THR A 85 20.81 -6.21 -1.72
C THR A 85 21.81 -7.05 -0.94
N ARG A 86 21.35 -7.86 0.02
CA ARG A 86 22.23 -8.74 0.78
C ARG A 86 22.89 -9.79 -0.12
N MET A 87 22.10 -10.45 -0.96
CA MET A 87 22.61 -11.45 -1.90
C MET A 87 23.65 -10.86 -2.87
N ASP A 88 23.44 -9.65 -3.38
CA ASP A 88 24.41 -8.97 -4.25
C ASP A 88 25.73 -8.68 -3.52
N ASN A 89 25.66 -8.23 -2.26
CA ASN A 89 26.85 -7.98 -1.44
C ASN A 89 27.60 -9.29 -1.13
N ASP A 90 26.89 -10.33 -0.68
CA ASP A 90 27.47 -11.63 -0.35
C ASP A 90 28.15 -12.26 -1.58
N ASN A 91 27.54 -12.13 -2.77
CA ASN A 91 28.12 -12.59 -4.03
C ASN A 91 29.36 -11.77 -4.43
N ALA A 92 29.33 -10.45 -4.25
CA ALA A 92 30.47 -9.59 -4.55
C ALA A 92 31.68 -9.88 -3.65
N GLU A 93 31.46 -10.20 -2.38
CA GLU A 93 32.51 -10.64 -1.44
C GLU A 93 33.10 -11.98 -1.88
N GLN A 94 32.27 -12.97 -2.17
CA GLN A 94 32.74 -14.28 -2.65
C GLN A 94 33.56 -14.16 -3.95
N LEU A 95 33.15 -13.29 -4.88
CA LEU A 95 33.91 -13.05 -6.11
C LEU A 95 35.28 -12.41 -5.83
N ARG A 96 35.38 -11.48 -4.87
CA ARG A 96 36.67 -10.89 -4.48
C ARG A 96 37.61 -11.93 -3.88
N ASP A 97 37.09 -12.84 -3.07
CA ASP A 97 37.87 -13.92 -2.45
C ASP A 97 38.41 -14.90 -3.49
N VAL A 98 37.65 -15.17 -4.55
CA VAL A 98 38.08 -16.06 -5.65
C VAL A 98 39.12 -15.39 -6.57
N ILE A 99 39.01 -14.08 -6.83
CA ILE A 99 39.90 -13.36 -7.75
C ILE A 99 41.27 -13.04 -7.10
N GLY A 100 41.34 -13.00 -5.76
CA GLY A 100 42.55 -12.64 -5.01
C GLY A 100 42.98 -11.17 -5.22
N PRO A 101 43.98 -10.65 -4.47
CA PRO A 101 44.54 -9.34 -4.75
C PRO A 101 45.22 -9.43 -6.13
N GLY A 102 44.64 -8.75 -7.13
CA GLY A 102 45.21 -8.72 -8.47
C GLY A 102 46.69 -8.32 -8.43
N PRO A 103 47.53 -8.82 -9.36
CA PRO A 103 48.94 -8.47 -9.39
C PRO A 103 49.04 -6.94 -9.45
N GLY A 104 49.60 -6.35 -8.39
CA GLY A 104 49.86 -4.92 -8.34
C GLY A 104 50.80 -4.51 -9.48
N PRO A 105 50.78 -3.22 -9.88
CA PRO A 105 51.73 -2.69 -10.87
C PRO A 105 53.18 -2.83 -10.39
#